data_AF-V4Y136-F1
#
_entry.id   AF-V4Y136-F1
#
_cell.length_a   1.000
_cell.length_b   1.000
_cell.length_c   1.000
_cell.angle_alpha   90.00
_cell.angle_beta   90.00
_cell.angle_gamma   90.00
#
_symmetry.space_group_name_H-M   'P 1'
#
loop_
_entity.id
_entity.type
_entity.pdbx_description
1 polymer ?
#
loop_
_entity_poly.entity_id
_entity_poly.type
_entity_poly.pdbx_seq_one_letter_code
_entity_poly.pdbx_strand_id
1 'polypeptide(L)'
;MGKSVQISVACPVCAGAFSPTRSGHLYCSETCRKRHHKQEKAKETKVKKARRIAAKFKKLSTTPFGKYLVRELKRAGSVEVLRGHTKTSLGSLVKLRTRCNTVSGYDEGKPRGTYELSHIYAAQGEHGLGRLHPKNLVIAPRAFNRSIGAAGSDDWLDLYVDYPLLENNWKLTPDMTAEQVLKLARKYLKEPFDDWLSSFTITASQQQTLIKKLIEQGYKQSNLIGLDLDELKELAANAEIEVYTADSDSEGAFAVLCEELARQTPNSELLSMALILKGIRWASNIDDVLFRLKEKDIKAATEFVCEQGWRRLHRMQCESEWHGIPLNEFFTGNPLESEI
;
A
#
# COMPACT_ATOMS: atom_id res chain seq x y z
N MET A 1 -55.47 28.69 49.91
CA MET A 1 -54.17 28.85 49.21
C MET A 1 -53.51 27.49 49.11
N GLY A 2 -53.53 26.85 47.92
CA GLY A 2 -52.92 25.54 47.73
C GLY A 2 -51.39 25.64 47.68
N LYS A 3 -50.70 24.89 48.53
CA LYS A 3 -49.24 24.76 48.49
C LYS A 3 -48.85 24.06 47.18
N SER A 4 -48.28 24.80 46.23
CA SER A 4 -47.62 24.18 45.07
C SER A 4 -46.35 23.50 45.56
N VAL A 5 -46.33 22.17 45.50
CA VAL A 5 -45.12 21.40 45.80
C VAL A 5 -44.12 21.65 44.68
N GLN A 6 -43.08 22.44 44.95
CA GLN A 6 -41.96 22.58 44.03
C GLN A 6 -41.15 21.27 44.06
N ILE A 7 -41.32 20.46 43.01
CA ILE A 7 -40.53 19.25 42.81
C ILE A 7 -39.15 19.69 42.29
N SER A 8 -38.10 19.42 43.04
CA SER A 8 -36.71 19.61 42.58
C SER A 8 -36.19 18.30 42.00
N VAL A 9 -35.61 18.35 40.80
CA VAL A 9 -35.03 17.18 40.12
C VAL A 9 -33.55 17.41 39.80
N ALA A 10 -32.75 16.35 39.78
CA ALA A 10 -31.33 16.43 39.44
C ALA A 10 -31.13 16.44 37.92
N CYS A 11 -30.32 17.37 37.42
CA CYS A 11 -29.92 17.40 36.01
C CYS A 11 -28.97 16.23 35.69
N PRO A 12 -29.22 15.40 34.67
CA PRO A 12 -28.39 14.23 34.35
C PRO A 12 -26.97 14.60 33.83
N VAL A 13 -26.70 15.89 33.62
CA VAL A 13 -25.45 16.38 33.00
C VAL A 13 -24.52 17.02 34.02
N CYS A 14 -25.06 17.82 34.95
CA CYS A 14 -24.27 18.51 35.97
C CYS A 14 -24.59 18.05 37.40
N ALA A 15 -25.53 17.13 37.57
CA ALA A 15 -26.08 16.68 38.85
C ALA A 15 -26.73 17.78 39.71
N GLY A 16 -26.74 19.04 39.25
CA GLY A 16 -27.37 20.16 39.95
C GLY A 16 -28.88 20.00 40.02
N ALA A 17 -29.44 20.29 41.19
CA ALA A 17 -30.87 20.31 41.44
C ALA A 17 -31.53 21.53 40.76
N PHE A 18 -32.69 21.35 40.13
CA PHE A 18 -33.46 22.43 39.52
C PHE A 18 -34.97 22.15 39.56
N SER A 19 -35.77 23.22 39.46
CA SER A 19 -37.23 23.12 39.40
C SER A 19 -37.68 23.08 37.93
N PRO A 20 -38.27 21.97 37.43
CA PRO A 20 -38.69 21.85 36.04
C PRO A 20 -39.92 22.72 35.77
N THR A 21 -39.87 23.51 34.70
CA THR A 21 -40.99 24.39 34.29
C THR A 21 -42.17 23.65 33.67
N ARG A 22 -41.97 22.40 33.21
CA ARG A 22 -43.02 21.54 32.64
C ARG A 22 -42.69 20.07 32.87
N SER A 23 -43.72 19.23 32.79
CA SER A 23 -43.52 17.77 32.76
C SER A 23 -42.58 17.39 31.61
N GLY A 24 -41.55 16.58 31.90
CA GLY A 24 -40.52 16.17 30.95
C GLY A 24 -39.36 17.14 30.74
N HIS A 25 -39.26 18.24 31.50
CA HIS A 25 -38.07 19.10 31.48
C HIS A 25 -36.90 18.41 32.23
N LEU A 26 -35.93 17.88 31.47
CA LEU A 26 -34.85 17.03 31.99
C LEU A 26 -33.56 17.77 32.38
N TYR A 27 -33.34 18.99 31.89
CA TYR A 27 -32.04 19.68 32.02
C TYR A 27 -32.21 21.02 32.72
N CYS A 28 -31.30 21.38 33.63
CA CYS A 28 -31.36 22.65 34.35
C CYS A 28 -31.11 23.89 33.46
N SER A 29 -30.53 23.70 32.27
CA SER A 29 -30.21 24.77 31.33
C SER A 29 -30.09 24.27 29.91
N GLU A 30 -30.22 25.20 28.97
CA GLU A 30 -29.96 24.96 27.54
C GLU A 30 -28.54 24.43 27.30
N THR A 31 -27.57 24.92 28.08
CA THR A 31 -26.18 24.45 28.03
C THR A 31 -26.06 22.97 28.40
N CYS A 32 -26.77 22.53 29.45
CA CYS A 32 -26.80 21.13 29.84
C CYS A 32 -27.49 20.27 28.76
N ARG A 33 -28.59 20.73 28.19
CA ARG A 33 -29.26 20.06 27.07
C ARG A 33 -28.32 19.86 25.88
N LYS A 34 -27.63 20.91 25.44
CA LYS A 34 -26.66 20.86 24.34
C LYS A 34 -25.49 19.93 24.65
N ARG A 35 -24.97 19.96 25.89
CA ARG A 35 -23.88 19.08 26.33
C ARG A 35 -24.29 17.61 26.29
N HIS A 36 -25.48 17.28 26.81
CA HIS A 36 -26.03 15.92 26.74
C HIS A 36 -26.17 15.46 25.28
N HIS A 37 -26.80 16.28 24.44
CA HIS A 37 -26.96 15.96 23.01
C HIS A 37 -25.61 15.74 22.30
N LYS A 38 -24.59 16.55 22.60
CA LYS A 38 -23.22 16.36 22.07
C LYS A 38 -22.62 15.03 22.53
N GLN A 39 -22.81 14.64 23.80
CA GLN A 39 -22.35 13.37 24.33
C GLN A 39 -23.05 12.17 23.67
N GLU A 40 -24.37 12.21 23.54
CA GLU A 40 -25.14 11.15 22.87
C GLU A 40 -24.75 11.02 21.40
N LYS A 41 -24.65 12.14 20.67
CA LYS A 41 -24.18 12.14 19.28
C LYS A 41 -22.75 11.58 19.14
N ALA A 42 -21.87 11.85 20.10
CA ALA A 42 -20.53 11.27 20.12
C ALA A 42 -20.56 9.76 20.37
N LYS A 43 -21.40 9.26 21.30
CA LYS A 43 -21.60 7.82 21.53
C LYS A 43 -22.13 7.14 20.27
N GLU A 44 -23.18 7.67 19.65
CA GLU A 44 -23.72 7.15 18.40
C GLU A 44 -22.67 7.10 17.29
N THR A 45 -21.87 8.16 17.15
CA THR A 45 -20.83 8.25 16.12
C THR A 45 -19.77 7.18 16.35
N LYS A 46 -19.37 6.92 17.61
CA LYS A 46 -18.44 5.82 17.95
C LYS A 46 -19.02 4.45 17.58
N VAL A 47 -20.28 4.19 17.92
CA VAL A 47 -20.96 2.93 17.57
C VAL A 47 -21.04 2.75 16.05
N LYS A 48 -21.43 3.82 15.31
CA LYS A 48 -21.46 3.82 13.84
C LYS A 48 -20.07 3.58 13.22
N LYS A 49 -19.02 4.20 13.75
CA LYS A 49 -17.61 3.97 13.32
C LYS A 49 -17.22 2.51 13.54
N ALA A 50 -17.46 1.96 14.73
CA ALA A 50 -17.15 0.57 15.06
C ALA A 50 -17.87 -0.43 14.14
N ARG A 51 -19.18 -0.24 13.90
CA ARG A 51 -19.97 -1.07 12.97
C ARG A 51 -19.42 -1.01 11.54
N ARG A 52 -19.03 0.18 11.07
CA ARG A 52 -18.44 0.36 9.73
C ARG A 52 -17.10 -0.37 9.61
N ILE A 53 -16.23 -0.25 10.61
CA ILE A 53 -14.94 -0.95 10.66
C ILE A 53 -15.16 -2.45 10.65
N ALA A 54 -16.08 -2.98 11.46
CA ALA A 54 -16.40 -4.41 11.49
C ALA A 54 -16.91 -4.92 10.12
N ALA A 55 -17.77 -4.16 9.44
CA ALA A 55 -18.25 -4.51 8.11
C ALA A 55 -17.13 -4.49 7.05
N LYS A 56 -16.24 -3.47 7.09
CA LYS A 56 -15.08 -3.40 6.20
C LYS A 56 -14.08 -4.52 6.48
N PHE A 57 -13.86 -4.85 7.74
CA PHE A 57 -12.96 -5.91 8.15
C PHE A 57 -13.37 -7.27 7.58
N LYS A 58 -14.67 -7.61 7.65
CA LYS A 58 -15.21 -8.83 7.03
C LYS A 58 -14.96 -8.90 5.52
N LYS A 59 -14.99 -7.75 4.84
CA LYS A 59 -14.76 -7.67 3.38
C LYS A 59 -13.28 -7.63 3.02
N LEU A 60 -12.40 -7.23 3.94
CA LEU A 60 -10.98 -7.01 3.65
C LEU A 60 -10.32 -8.25 3.04
N SER A 61 -10.54 -9.44 3.60
CA SER A 61 -10.00 -10.72 3.09
C SER A 61 -10.37 -11.03 1.64
N THR A 62 -11.48 -10.47 1.14
CA THR A 62 -11.95 -10.67 -0.24
C THR A 62 -11.33 -9.68 -1.22
N THR A 63 -10.75 -8.59 -0.72
CA THR A 63 -10.11 -7.55 -1.57
C THR A 63 -8.75 -8.03 -2.09
N PRO A 64 -8.30 -7.57 -3.27
CA PRO A 64 -6.97 -7.89 -3.77
C PRO A 64 -5.85 -7.56 -2.79
N PHE A 65 -5.94 -6.41 -2.11
CA PHE A 65 -4.96 -6.02 -1.09
C PHE A 65 -5.02 -6.91 0.16
N GLY A 66 -6.20 -7.27 0.64
CA GLY A 66 -6.32 -8.18 1.79
C GLY A 66 -5.81 -9.59 1.50
N LYS A 67 -6.06 -10.12 0.29
CA LYS A 67 -5.47 -11.38 -0.17
C LYS A 67 -3.94 -11.31 -0.21
N TYR A 68 -3.41 -10.22 -0.76
CA TYR A 68 -1.97 -9.93 -0.76
C TYR A 68 -1.40 -9.89 0.67
N LEU A 69 -2.02 -9.11 1.55
CA LEU A 69 -1.59 -8.96 2.94
C LEU A 69 -1.56 -10.32 3.64
N VAL A 70 -2.63 -11.11 3.58
CA VAL A 70 -2.68 -12.45 4.21
C VAL A 70 -1.57 -13.35 3.68
N ARG A 71 -1.32 -13.34 2.36
CA ARG A 71 -0.27 -14.15 1.74
C ARG A 71 1.11 -13.76 2.25
N GLU A 72 1.44 -12.47 2.28
CA GLU A 72 2.75 -12.02 2.77
C GLU A 72 2.93 -12.27 4.27
N LEU A 73 1.88 -12.09 5.08
CA LEU A 73 1.93 -12.43 6.50
C LEU A 73 2.18 -13.93 6.71
N LYS A 74 1.47 -14.80 5.97
CA LYS A 74 1.71 -16.25 6.00
C LYS A 74 3.11 -16.62 5.55
N ARG A 75 3.62 -15.99 4.49
CA ARG A 75 4.99 -16.18 3.99
C ARG A 75 6.03 -15.83 5.07
N ALA A 76 5.81 -14.75 5.81
CA ALA A 76 6.69 -14.37 6.92
C ALA A 76 6.54 -15.25 8.16
N GLY A 77 5.37 -15.88 8.35
CA GLY A 77 5.08 -16.71 9.52
C GLY A 77 4.79 -15.93 10.80
N SER A 78 4.71 -14.60 10.76
CA SER A 78 4.37 -13.75 11.90
C SER A 78 3.73 -12.44 11.45
N VAL A 79 2.81 -11.89 12.25
CA VAL A 79 2.23 -10.56 11.99
C VAL A 79 3.17 -9.41 12.38
N GLU A 80 4.27 -9.71 13.05
CA GLU A 80 5.25 -8.71 13.48
C GLU A 80 6.02 -8.07 12.34
N VAL A 81 5.98 -8.63 11.13
CA VAL A 81 6.46 -7.93 9.92
C VAL A 81 5.72 -6.62 9.65
N LEU A 82 4.58 -6.38 10.33
CA LEU A 82 3.86 -5.10 10.30
C LEU A 82 4.38 -4.07 11.32
N ARG A 83 5.44 -4.38 12.08
CA ARG A 83 5.98 -3.49 13.12
C ARG A 83 6.29 -2.10 12.55
N GLY A 84 5.91 -1.06 13.29
CA GLY A 84 6.13 0.34 12.91
C GLY A 84 5.10 0.94 11.95
N HIS A 85 4.03 0.19 11.59
CA HIS A 85 2.98 0.75 10.76
C HIS A 85 2.13 1.80 11.47
N THR A 86 1.84 2.88 10.74
CA THR A 86 0.85 3.90 11.08
C THR A 86 -0.30 3.84 10.08
N LYS A 87 -1.38 4.61 10.33
CA LYS A 87 -2.46 4.80 9.35
C LYS A 87 -1.92 5.18 7.97
N THR A 88 -0.98 6.13 7.93
CA THR A 88 -0.40 6.66 6.71
C THR A 88 0.46 5.62 6.01
N SER A 89 1.33 4.89 6.73
CA SER A 89 2.19 3.90 6.08
C SER A 89 1.44 2.65 5.59
N LEU A 90 0.35 2.25 6.24
CA LEU A 90 -0.58 1.24 5.69
C LEU A 90 -1.25 1.73 4.40
N GLY A 91 -1.67 3.00 4.36
CA GLY A 91 -2.18 3.63 3.14
C GLY A 91 -1.15 3.65 2.02
N SER A 92 0.11 3.96 2.33
CA SER A 92 1.22 3.92 1.37
C SER A 92 1.52 2.50 0.88
N LEU A 93 1.41 1.48 1.73
CA LEU A 93 1.59 0.08 1.33
C LEU A 93 0.53 -0.36 0.32
N VAL A 94 -0.74 0.02 0.53
CA VAL A 94 -1.81 -0.19 -0.45
C VAL A 94 -1.45 0.48 -1.78
N LYS A 95 -1.10 1.76 -1.75
CA LYS A 95 -0.74 2.53 -2.96
C LYS A 95 0.43 1.89 -3.70
N LEU A 96 1.46 1.47 -2.97
CA LEU A 96 2.63 0.81 -3.54
C LEU A 96 2.26 -0.51 -4.22
N ARG A 97 1.41 -1.33 -3.58
CA ARG A 97 0.91 -2.57 -4.18
C ARG A 97 0.07 -2.32 -5.43
N THR A 98 -0.80 -1.32 -5.40
CA THR A 98 -1.58 -0.92 -6.58
C THR A 98 -0.67 -0.43 -7.70
N ARG A 99 0.31 0.44 -7.41
CA ARG A 99 1.28 0.94 -8.39
C ARG A 99 2.07 -0.19 -9.03
N CYS A 100 2.54 -1.16 -8.24
CA CYS A 100 3.23 -2.35 -8.74
C CYS A 100 2.42 -3.13 -9.79
N ASN A 101 1.11 -3.30 -9.57
CA ASN A 101 0.24 -3.92 -10.56
C ASN A 101 0.06 -3.03 -11.80
N THR A 102 -0.13 -1.72 -11.61
CA THR A 102 -0.29 -0.78 -12.72
C THR A 102 0.94 -0.75 -13.63
N VAL A 103 2.16 -0.62 -13.08
CA VAL A 103 3.38 -0.57 -13.90
C VAL A 103 3.71 -1.93 -14.55
N SER A 104 3.19 -3.02 -13.99
CA SER A 104 3.29 -4.33 -14.63
C SER A 104 2.45 -4.44 -15.89
N GLY A 105 1.48 -3.56 -16.09
CA GLY A 105 0.50 -3.70 -17.16
C GLY A 105 -0.46 -4.87 -16.92
N TYR A 106 -1.45 -4.97 -17.80
CA TYR A 106 -2.50 -5.97 -17.75
C TYR A 106 -2.53 -6.75 -19.05
N ASP A 107 -2.94 -8.01 -18.95
CA ASP A 107 -3.22 -8.91 -20.05
C ASP A 107 -4.55 -9.58 -19.72
N GLU A 108 -5.57 -9.31 -20.53
CA GLU A 108 -6.95 -9.77 -20.30
C GLU A 108 -7.48 -9.48 -18.87
N GLY A 109 -7.16 -8.31 -18.32
CA GLY A 109 -7.57 -7.90 -16.98
C GLY A 109 -6.76 -8.51 -15.83
N LYS A 110 -5.75 -9.33 -16.13
CA LYS A 110 -4.81 -9.90 -15.15
C LYS A 110 -3.48 -9.14 -15.19
N PRO A 111 -2.87 -8.79 -14.06
CA PRO A 111 -1.55 -8.17 -14.08
C PRO A 111 -0.52 -9.11 -14.72
N ARG A 112 0.26 -8.63 -15.71
CA ARG A 112 1.33 -9.41 -16.37
C ARG A 112 2.42 -9.86 -15.39
N GLY A 113 2.60 -9.07 -14.33
CA GLY A 113 3.56 -9.33 -13.25
C GLY A 113 5.02 -9.13 -13.66
N THR A 114 5.28 -8.30 -14.67
CA THR A 114 6.62 -7.87 -15.07
C THR A 114 7.41 -7.27 -13.91
N TYR A 115 6.71 -6.65 -12.95
CA TYR A 115 7.27 -6.15 -11.70
C TYR A 115 6.71 -6.88 -10.48
N GLU A 116 7.52 -6.92 -9.43
CA GLU A 116 7.16 -7.46 -8.13
C GLU A 116 7.53 -6.45 -7.03
N LEU A 117 6.87 -6.56 -5.87
CA LEU A 117 7.31 -5.84 -4.67
C LEU A 117 8.50 -6.60 -4.08
N SER A 118 9.69 -6.14 -4.44
CA SER A 118 10.95 -6.65 -3.95
C SER A 118 11.22 -6.11 -2.55
N HIS A 119 11.73 -6.98 -1.70
CA HIS A 119 12.17 -6.61 -0.37
C HIS A 119 13.61 -6.10 -0.42
N ILE A 120 13.88 -4.97 0.22
CA ILE A 120 15.27 -4.51 0.44
C ILE A 120 15.93 -5.50 1.41
N TYR A 121 15.43 -5.59 2.66
CA TYR A 121 15.66 -6.70 3.58
C TYR A 121 14.70 -7.85 3.28
N ALA A 122 15.27 -8.99 2.88
CA ALA A 122 14.54 -10.21 2.53
C ALA A 122 13.40 -10.54 3.50
N ALA A 123 12.26 -10.99 2.96
CA ALA A 123 11.09 -11.35 3.78
C ALA A 123 11.45 -12.38 4.88
N GLN A 124 12.37 -13.30 4.58
CA GLN A 124 13.01 -14.20 5.51
C GLN A 124 14.52 -14.04 5.33
N GLY A 125 15.13 -13.14 6.10
CA GLY A 125 16.58 -12.97 6.09
C GLY A 125 17.25 -13.85 7.13
N GLU A 126 18.58 -13.77 7.17
CA GLU A 126 19.43 -14.54 8.08
C GLU A 126 19.21 -14.14 9.56
N HIS A 127 19.09 -12.84 9.83
CA HIS A 127 19.03 -12.29 11.18
C HIS A 127 17.63 -11.85 11.63
N GLY A 128 16.69 -11.75 10.70
CA GLY A 128 15.31 -11.44 11.04
C GLY A 128 14.33 -11.52 9.88
N LEU A 129 13.12 -11.01 10.14
CA LEU A 129 12.04 -10.95 9.17
C LEU A 129 11.96 -9.56 8.54
N GLY A 130 12.12 -9.48 7.23
CA GLY A 130 11.90 -8.24 6.48
C GLY A 130 10.49 -7.70 6.72
N ARG A 131 10.40 -6.43 7.10
CA ARG A 131 9.13 -5.78 7.37
C ARG A 131 8.34 -5.64 6.08
N LEU A 132 7.04 -5.90 6.14
CA LEU A 132 6.10 -5.62 5.06
C LEU A 132 5.75 -4.13 5.05
N HIS A 133 6.74 -3.26 4.91
CA HIS A 133 6.60 -1.81 5.05
C HIS A 133 7.10 -1.09 3.79
N PRO A 134 6.49 0.03 3.35
CA PRO A 134 6.92 0.76 2.15
C PRO A 134 8.40 1.18 2.13
N LYS A 135 9.01 1.34 3.30
CA LYS A 135 10.46 1.60 3.42
C LYS A 135 11.32 0.40 3.02
N ASN A 136 10.85 -0.82 3.28
CA ASN A 136 11.54 -2.06 2.98
C ASN A 136 11.13 -2.69 1.64
N LEU A 137 10.24 -2.04 0.90
CA LEU A 137 9.73 -2.56 -0.37
C LEU A 137 10.07 -1.61 -1.50
N VAL A 138 10.45 -2.16 -2.65
CA VAL A 138 10.61 -1.44 -3.91
C VAL A 138 9.92 -2.18 -5.05
N ILE A 139 9.45 -1.45 -6.04
CA ILE A 139 8.92 -2.05 -7.27
C ILE A 139 10.10 -2.35 -8.18
N ALA A 140 10.46 -3.62 -8.32
CA ALA A 140 11.60 -4.05 -9.12
C ALA A 140 11.17 -5.01 -10.24
N PRO A 141 11.90 -5.07 -11.36
CA PRO A 141 11.68 -6.10 -12.37
C PRO A 141 11.74 -7.49 -11.75
N ARG A 142 10.82 -8.37 -12.14
CA ARG A 142 10.75 -9.74 -11.63
C ARG A 142 12.08 -10.48 -11.78
N ALA A 143 12.76 -10.31 -12.91
CA ALA A 143 14.06 -10.94 -13.17
C ALA A 143 15.11 -10.53 -12.14
N PHE A 144 15.20 -9.22 -11.84
CA PHE A 144 16.12 -8.68 -10.85
C PHE A 144 15.77 -9.16 -9.43
N ASN A 145 14.50 -9.08 -9.02
CA ASN A 145 14.05 -9.54 -7.70
C ASN A 145 14.41 -11.02 -7.45
N ARG A 146 14.34 -11.86 -8.49
CA ARG A 146 14.67 -13.28 -8.39
C ARG A 146 16.17 -13.57 -8.43
N SER A 147 16.99 -12.69 -9.02
CA SER A 147 18.44 -12.90 -9.08
C SER A 147 19.17 -12.54 -7.79
N ILE A 148 18.66 -11.56 -7.02
CA ILE A 148 19.32 -11.10 -5.78
C ILE A 148 19.12 -12.03 -4.58
N GLY A 149 18.10 -12.90 -4.59
CA GLY A 149 17.83 -13.83 -3.50
C GLY A 149 17.67 -13.16 -2.13
N ALA A 150 18.21 -13.78 -1.08
CA ALA A 150 18.17 -13.27 0.30
C ALA A 150 19.41 -12.43 0.67
N ALA A 151 19.98 -11.69 -0.29
CA ALA A 151 21.16 -10.89 -0.02
C ALA A 151 20.84 -9.70 0.90
N GLY A 152 21.53 -9.62 2.05
CA GLY A 152 21.55 -8.41 2.86
C GLY A 152 22.69 -8.34 3.85
N SER A 153 23.10 -7.11 4.19
CA SER A 153 24.14 -6.81 5.18
C SER A 153 23.51 -6.36 6.51
N ASP A 154 24.30 -6.33 7.57
CA ASP A 154 23.79 -6.38 8.96
C ASP A 154 23.18 -5.06 9.51
N ASP A 155 23.32 -3.93 8.82
CA ASP A 155 23.03 -2.60 9.41
C ASP A 155 21.61 -2.04 9.10
N TRP A 156 20.57 -2.88 9.20
CA TRP A 156 19.24 -2.63 8.57
C TRP A 156 18.10 -2.50 9.60
N LEU A 157 18.34 -1.90 10.78
CA LEU A 157 17.43 -1.86 11.94
C LEU A 157 15.99 -1.35 11.65
N ASP A 158 15.78 -0.53 10.62
CA ASP A 158 14.47 -0.01 10.25
C ASP A 158 13.69 -0.88 9.24
N LEU A 159 14.37 -1.87 8.64
CA LEU A 159 13.86 -2.69 7.55
C LEU A 159 13.38 -4.08 7.99
N TYR A 160 13.84 -4.60 9.12
CA TYR A 160 13.49 -5.93 9.59
C TYR A 160 13.13 -5.99 11.08
N VAL A 161 12.66 -7.15 11.52
CA VAL A 161 12.43 -7.47 12.93
C VAL A 161 13.36 -8.62 13.30
N ASP A 162 14.24 -8.41 14.27
CA ASP A 162 15.18 -9.42 14.74
C ASP A 162 14.44 -10.68 15.22
N TYR A 163 14.94 -11.86 14.84
CA TYR A 163 14.34 -13.12 15.30
C TYR A 163 14.22 -13.23 16.84
N PRO A 164 15.22 -12.83 17.64
CA PRO A 164 15.12 -12.85 19.10
C PRO A 164 14.02 -11.94 19.67
N LEU A 165 13.57 -10.92 18.92
CA LEU A 165 12.52 -10.00 19.35
C LEU A 165 11.12 -10.43 18.90
N LEU A 166 10.99 -11.59 18.24
CA LEU A 166 9.69 -12.13 17.85
C LEU A 166 9.01 -12.81 19.03
N GLU A 167 7.75 -12.47 19.26
CA GLU A 167 6.95 -13.08 20.31
C GLU A 167 6.09 -14.22 19.76
N ASN A 168 6.01 -15.32 20.50
CA ASN A 168 5.22 -16.48 20.11
C ASN A 168 3.72 -16.17 19.92
N ASN A 169 3.20 -15.14 20.61
CA ASN A 169 1.80 -14.73 20.52
C ASN A 169 1.40 -14.14 19.15
N TRP A 170 2.39 -13.77 18.32
CA TRP A 170 2.18 -13.14 17.02
C TRP A 170 2.55 -14.03 15.84
N LYS A 171 3.04 -15.25 16.13
CA LYS A 171 3.32 -16.26 15.11
C LYS A 171 2.04 -16.76 14.44
N LEU A 172 2.16 -17.10 13.17
CA LEU A 172 1.10 -17.68 12.37
C LEU A 172 1.34 -19.17 12.17
N THR A 173 0.27 -19.95 12.19
CA THR A 173 0.31 -21.36 11.83
C THR A 173 -0.25 -21.57 10.41
N PRO A 174 0.20 -22.61 9.67
CA PRO A 174 -0.19 -22.81 8.27
C PRO A 174 -1.71 -22.94 8.07
N ASP A 175 -2.39 -23.53 9.03
CA ASP A 175 -3.83 -23.83 9.08
C ASP A 175 -4.71 -22.60 9.37
N MET A 176 -4.13 -21.45 9.79
CA MET A 176 -4.93 -20.25 10.04
C MET A 176 -5.66 -19.79 8.79
N THR A 177 -6.97 -19.58 8.92
CA THR A 177 -7.80 -18.96 7.90
C THR A 177 -7.40 -17.50 7.66
N ALA A 178 -7.73 -16.95 6.50
CA ALA A 178 -7.48 -15.54 6.18
C ALA A 178 -8.10 -14.58 7.23
N GLU A 179 -9.28 -14.92 7.76
CA GLU A 179 -9.92 -14.13 8.81
C GLU A 179 -9.14 -14.16 10.12
N GLN A 180 -8.63 -15.34 10.54
CA GLN A 180 -7.81 -15.46 11.74
C GLN A 180 -6.50 -14.67 11.62
N VAL A 181 -5.83 -14.76 10.47
CA VAL A 181 -4.59 -13.99 10.19
C VAL A 181 -4.87 -12.49 10.30
N LEU A 182 -5.93 -11.98 9.65
CA LEU A 182 -6.28 -10.56 9.73
C LEU A 182 -6.72 -10.13 11.13
N LYS A 183 -7.36 -11.00 11.92
CA LYS A 183 -7.71 -10.72 13.33
C LYS A 183 -6.46 -10.54 14.16
N LEU A 184 -5.45 -11.38 13.95
CA LEU A 184 -4.17 -11.27 14.64
C LEU A 184 -3.43 -9.99 14.24
N ALA A 185 -3.39 -9.67 12.94
CA ALA A 185 -2.79 -8.42 12.44
C ALA A 185 -3.48 -7.18 13.02
N ARG A 186 -4.82 -7.18 13.09
CA ARG A 186 -5.60 -6.10 13.72
C ARG A 186 -5.32 -5.99 15.22
N LYS A 187 -5.21 -7.12 15.93
CA LYS A 187 -4.86 -7.15 17.36
C LYS A 187 -3.46 -6.61 17.62
N TYR A 188 -2.51 -6.94 16.75
CA TYR A 188 -1.13 -6.46 16.82
C TYR A 188 -1.03 -4.95 16.63
N LEU A 189 -1.63 -4.44 15.53
CA LEU A 189 -1.54 -3.03 15.16
C LEU A 189 -2.50 -2.10 15.91
N LYS A 190 -3.60 -2.62 16.48
CA LYS A 190 -4.59 -1.86 17.27
C LYS A 190 -5.16 -0.65 16.48
N GLU A 191 -5.13 0.54 17.08
CA GLU A 191 -5.74 1.77 16.55
C GLU A 191 -5.25 2.15 15.13
N PRO A 192 -3.94 2.12 14.80
CA PRO A 192 -3.45 2.32 13.44
C PRO A 192 -4.20 1.52 12.36
N PHE A 193 -4.51 0.26 12.63
CA PHE A 193 -5.21 -0.60 11.68
C PHE A 193 -6.67 -0.17 11.50
N ASP A 194 -7.36 0.11 12.60
CA ASP A 194 -8.76 0.53 12.60
C ASP A 194 -8.94 1.90 11.94
N ASP A 195 -8.03 2.83 12.18
CA ASP A 195 -8.04 4.14 11.56
C ASP A 195 -7.73 4.09 10.07
N TRP A 196 -6.77 3.27 9.65
CA TRP A 196 -6.54 3.01 8.22
C TRP A 196 -7.78 2.40 7.56
N LEU A 197 -8.32 1.33 8.14
CA LEU A 197 -9.47 0.62 7.60
C LEU A 197 -10.71 1.51 7.53
N SER A 198 -10.87 2.44 8.49
CA SER A 198 -11.96 3.42 8.47
C SER A 198 -11.93 4.30 7.20
N SER A 199 -10.74 4.69 6.74
CA SER A 199 -10.52 5.45 5.50
C SER A 199 -10.34 4.60 4.26
N PHE A 200 -10.05 3.30 4.40
CA PHE A 200 -9.79 2.41 3.28
C PHE A 200 -11.04 2.21 2.41
N THR A 201 -10.93 2.53 1.12
CA THR A 201 -12.02 2.33 0.16
C THR A 201 -12.00 0.89 -0.33
N ILE A 202 -13.07 0.16 -0.04
CA ILE A 202 -13.28 -1.18 -0.57
C ILE A 202 -14.11 -1.04 -1.83
N THR A 203 -13.43 -1.09 -2.98
CA THR A 203 -14.08 -1.18 -4.28
C THR A 203 -14.53 -2.61 -4.53
N ALA A 204 -15.69 -2.79 -5.15
CA ALA A 204 -16.13 -4.11 -5.59
C ALA A 204 -15.11 -4.67 -6.60
N SER A 205 -14.74 -5.94 -6.46
CA SER A 205 -13.92 -6.58 -7.48
C SER A 205 -14.72 -6.73 -8.77
N GLN A 206 -14.04 -6.85 -9.91
CA GLN A 206 -14.70 -7.16 -11.18
C GLN A 206 -15.57 -8.43 -11.06
N GLN A 207 -15.07 -9.44 -10.36
CA GLN A 207 -15.81 -10.67 -10.03
C GLN A 207 -17.13 -10.36 -9.30
N GLN A 208 -17.10 -9.52 -8.26
CA GLN A 208 -18.31 -9.13 -7.52
C GLN A 208 -19.29 -8.32 -8.38
N THR A 209 -18.77 -7.45 -9.23
CA THR A 209 -19.58 -6.67 -10.18
C THR A 209 -20.23 -7.58 -11.22
N LEU A 210 -19.50 -8.56 -11.78
CA LEU A 210 -20.03 -9.53 -12.74
C LEU A 210 -21.09 -10.43 -12.12
N ILE A 211 -20.83 -10.99 -10.93
CA ILE A 211 -21.82 -11.78 -10.20
C ILE A 211 -23.11 -10.97 -10.00
N LYS A 212 -23.00 -9.70 -9.63
CA LYS A 212 -24.19 -8.82 -9.47
C LYS A 212 -24.95 -8.65 -10.79
N LYS A 213 -24.25 -8.34 -11.88
CA LYS A 213 -24.86 -8.17 -13.22
C LYS A 213 -25.53 -9.46 -13.72
N LEU A 214 -24.89 -10.61 -13.51
CA LEU A 214 -25.45 -11.92 -13.88
C LEU A 214 -26.71 -12.25 -13.07
N ILE A 215 -26.72 -11.95 -11.76
CA ILE A 215 -27.94 -12.11 -10.94
C ILE A 215 -29.08 -11.21 -11.45
N GLU A 216 -28.77 -9.97 -11.86
CA GLU A 216 -29.75 -9.04 -12.45
C GLU A 216 -30.34 -9.58 -13.77
N GLN A 217 -29.59 -10.41 -14.51
CA GLN A 217 -30.03 -11.13 -15.71
C GLN A 217 -30.73 -12.47 -15.41
N GLY A 218 -31.00 -12.78 -14.13
CA GLY A 218 -31.77 -13.97 -13.73
C GLY A 218 -30.95 -15.21 -13.40
N TYR A 219 -29.61 -15.13 -13.39
CA TYR A 219 -28.76 -16.25 -12.95
C TYR A 219 -28.91 -16.46 -11.43
N LYS A 220 -29.00 -17.72 -11.02
CA LYS A 220 -29.06 -18.09 -9.59
C LYS A 220 -27.71 -17.87 -8.92
N GLN A 221 -27.69 -17.15 -7.80
CA GLN A 221 -26.47 -16.87 -7.04
C GLN A 221 -25.69 -18.14 -6.66
N SER A 222 -26.38 -19.24 -6.33
CA SER A 222 -25.75 -20.54 -6.01
C SER A 222 -24.85 -21.07 -7.12
N ASN A 223 -25.15 -20.74 -8.38
CA ASN A 223 -24.42 -21.24 -9.54
C ASN A 223 -23.22 -20.34 -9.90
N LEU A 224 -23.14 -19.15 -9.31
CA LEU A 224 -22.08 -18.17 -9.55
C LEU A 224 -21.02 -18.18 -8.45
N ILE A 225 -21.37 -18.67 -7.25
CA ILE A 225 -20.45 -18.78 -6.12
C ILE A 225 -19.44 -19.89 -6.42
N GLY A 226 -18.15 -19.53 -6.36
CA GLY A 226 -17.05 -20.47 -6.57
C GLY A 226 -16.41 -20.37 -7.96
N LEU A 227 -17.12 -19.77 -8.93
CA LEU A 227 -16.57 -19.53 -10.25
C LEU A 227 -15.42 -18.52 -10.21
N ASP A 228 -14.39 -18.77 -11.00
CA ASP A 228 -13.30 -17.83 -11.19
C ASP A 228 -13.69 -16.67 -12.13
N LEU A 229 -12.75 -15.75 -12.37
CA LEU A 229 -13.03 -14.56 -13.17
C LEU A 229 -13.25 -14.89 -14.65
N ASP A 230 -12.60 -15.92 -15.18
CA ASP A 230 -12.68 -16.27 -16.60
C ASP A 230 -14.00 -16.99 -16.87
N GLU A 231 -14.39 -17.92 -16.00
CA GLU A 231 -15.70 -18.57 -16.04
C GLU A 231 -16.85 -17.54 -15.96
N LEU A 232 -16.72 -16.54 -15.10
CA LEU A 232 -17.70 -15.46 -14.99
C LEU A 232 -17.72 -14.53 -16.22
N LYS A 233 -16.58 -14.34 -16.89
CA LYS A 233 -16.51 -13.59 -18.15
C LYS A 233 -17.18 -14.34 -19.28
N GLU A 234 -16.99 -15.66 -19.35
CA GLU A 234 -17.64 -16.51 -20.35
C GLU A 234 -19.16 -16.50 -20.19
N LEU A 235 -19.66 -16.65 -18.95
CA LEU A 235 -21.09 -16.51 -18.66
C LEU A 235 -21.62 -15.11 -19.00
N ALA A 236 -20.85 -14.06 -18.70
CA ALA A 236 -21.22 -12.70 -19.04
C ALA A 236 -21.29 -12.49 -20.56
N ALA A 237 -20.36 -13.05 -21.33
CA ALA A 237 -20.38 -13.01 -22.79
C ALA A 237 -21.61 -13.73 -23.36
N ASN A 238 -21.95 -14.91 -22.85
CA ASN A 238 -23.15 -15.66 -23.23
C ASN A 238 -24.45 -14.91 -22.88
N ALA A 239 -24.41 -14.07 -21.85
CA ALA A 239 -25.53 -13.21 -21.44
C ALA A 239 -25.51 -11.81 -22.08
N GLU A 240 -24.64 -11.58 -23.07
CA GLU A 240 -24.44 -10.28 -23.75
C GLU A 240 -24.13 -9.12 -22.80
N ILE A 241 -23.52 -9.40 -21.65
CA ILE A 241 -23.12 -8.41 -20.66
C ILE A 241 -21.73 -7.88 -21.03
N GLU A 242 -21.64 -6.58 -21.31
CA GLU A 242 -20.35 -5.93 -21.57
C GLU A 242 -19.43 -6.03 -20.34
N VAL A 243 -18.24 -6.60 -20.56
CA VAL A 243 -17.19 -6.76 -19.56
C VAL A 243 -15.98 -5.91 -19.93
N TYR A 244 -15.67 -4.93 -19.09
CA TYR A 244 -14.42 -4.20 -19.19
C TYR A 244 -13.23 -5.14 -18.95
N THR A 245 -12.32 -5.22 -19.91
CA THR A 245 -11.10 -6.01 -19.78
C THR A 245 -9.93 -5.05 -19.90
N ALA A 246 -9.19 -4.85 -18.80
CA ALA A 246 -8.02 -3.99 -18.82
C ALA A 246 -6.91 -4.68 -19.63
N ASP A 247 -6.41 -4.01 -20.66
CA ASP A 247 -5.22 -4.42 -21.40
C ASP A 247 -4.30 -3.20 -21.48
N SER A 248 -3.05 -3.40 -21.09
CA SER A 248 -2.05 -2.34 -21.12
C SER A 248 -0.65 -2.92 -21.04
N ASP A 249 0.27 -2.31 -21.77
CA ASP A 249 1.68 -2.67 -21.69
C ASP A 249 2.28 -2.38 -20.31
N SER A 250 3.37 -3.07 -20.00
CA SER A 250 4.20 -2.75 -18.84
C SER A 250 4.93 -1.43 -19.06
N GLU A 251 5.06 -0.62 -18.01
CA GLU A 251 5.93 0.54 -18.03
C GLU A 251 7.41 0.11 -18.16
N GLY A 252 8.24 0.95 -18.79
CA GLY A 252 9.65 0.65 -18.99
C GLY A 252 10.46 0.69 -17.68
N ALA A 253 11.40 -0.25 -17.51
CA ALA A 253 12.16 -0.44 -16.27
C ALA A 253 12.87 0.82 -15.78
N PHE A 254 13.43 1.61 -16.70
CA PHE A 254 14.10 2.85 -16.35
C PHE A 254 13.15 3.91 -15.76
N ALA A 255 11.92 4.01 -16.27
CA ALA A 255 10.93 4.95 -15.74
C ALA A 255 10.51 4.56 -14.31
N VAL A 256 10.26 3.27 -14.09
CA VAL A 256 9.94 2.72 -12.76
C VAL A 256 11.11 2.92 -11.79
N LEU A 257 12.35 2.73 -12.26
CA LEU A 257 13.55 2.99 -11.46
C LEU A 257 13.62 4.44 -10.99
N CYS A 258 13.44 5.42 -11.88
CA CYS A 258 13.44 6.83 -11.50
C CYS A 258 12.42 7.13 -10.40
N GLU A 259 11.21 6.57 -10.50
CA GLU A 259 10.16 6.75 -9.49
C GLU A 259 10.58 6.16 -8.13
N GLU A 260 11.16 4.96 -8.13
CA GLU A 260 11.57 4.28 -6.91
C GLU A 260 12.81 4.92 -6.26
N LEU A 261 13.77 5.39 -7.06
CA LEU A 261 14.89 6.21 -6.59
C LEU A 261 14.41 7.53 -5.99
N ALA A 262 13.46 8.23 -6.62
CA ALA A 262 12.87 9.45 -6.07
C ALA A 262 12.14 9.18 -4.74
N ARG A 263 11.50 8.01 -4.60
CA ARG A 263 10.75 7.65 -3.40
C ARG A 263 11.65 7.22 -2.23
N GLN A 264 12.70 6.44 -2.50
CA GLN A 264 13.56 5.86 -1.46
C GLN A 264 14.82 6.68 -1.17
N THR A 265 15.38 7.31 -2.20
CA THR A 265 16.67 8.01 -2.15
C THR A 265 16.62 9.32 -2.96
N PRO A 266 15.76 10.29 -2.59
CA PRO A 266 15.49 11.50 -3.37
C PRO A 266 16.71 12.41 -3.60
N ASN A 267 17.76 12.26 -2.80
CA ASN A 267 18.98 13.07 -2.88
C ASN A 267 20.19 12.28 -3.39
N SER A 268 19.97 11.13 -4.04
CA SER A 268 21.08 10.31 -4.55
C SER A 268 21.59 10.82 -5.90
N GLU A 269 22.91 10.74 -6.08
CA GLU A 269 23.56 11.04 -7.36
C GLU A 269 23.01 10.18 -8.51
N LEU A 270 22.74 8.89 -8.23
CA LEU A 270 22.10 7.99 -9.19
C LEU A 270 20.73 8.48 -9.65
N LEU A 271 19.92 9.09 -8.79
CA LEU A 271 18.66 9.69 -9.21
C LEU A 271 18.89 10.87 -10.14
N SER A 272 19.82 11.77 -9.79
CA SER A 272 20.16 12.91 -10.64
C SER A 272 20.60 12.44 -12.03
N MET A 273 21.49 11.44 -12.12
CA MET A 273 21.93 10.87 -13.39
C MET A 273 20.80 10.20 -14.16
N ALA A 274 19.96 9.41 -13.48
CA ALA A 274 18.80 8.77 -14.10
C ALA A 274 17.80 9.81 -14.67
N LEU A 275 17.58 10.93 -13.97
CA LEU A 275 16.70 11.99 -14.45
C LEU A 275 17.28 12.73 -15.66
N ILE A 276 18.60 12.98 -15.68
CA ILE A 276 19.27 13.60 -16.84
C ILE A 276 19.15 12.67 -18.06
N LEU A 277 19.51 11.39 -17.93
CA LEU A 277 19.35 10.38 -18.99
C LEU A 277 17.89 10.26 -19.47
N LYS A 278 16.92 10.34 -18.54
CA LYS A 278 15.49 10.33 -18.88
C LYS A 278 15.10 11.55 -19.70
N GLY A 279 15.63 12.73 -19.40
CA GLY A 279 15.38 13.97 -20.13
C GLY A 279 15.99 13.96 -21.53
N ILE A 280 17.21 13.45 -21.67
CA ILE A 280 17.94 13.36 -22.96
C ILE A 280 17.20 12.52 -23.99
N ARG A 281 16.50 11.45 -23.55
CA ARG A 281 15.67 10.62 -24.44
C ARG A 281 14.59 11.41 -25.20
N TRP A 282 14.27 12.62 -24.74
CA TRP A 282 13.28 13.51 -25.35
C TRP A 282 13.88 14.81 -25.89
N ALA A 283 15.20 14.99 -25.81
CA ALA A 283 15.86 16.16 -26.37
C ALA A 283 15.93 16.03 -27.89
N SER A 284 15.32 16.99 -28.60
CA SER A 284 15.35 17.05 -30.07
C SER A 284 16.73 17.40 -30.63
N ASN A 285 17.63 17.90 -29.78
CA ASN A 285 18.97 18.32 -30.13
C ASN A 285 19.95 17.79 -29.08
N ILE A 286 20.51 16.61 -29.33
CA ILE A 286 21.49 15.95 -28.43
C ILE A 286 22.75 16.82 -28.33
N ASP A 287 23.06 17.62 -29.35
CA ASP A 287 24.27 18.46 -29.43
C ASP A 287 24.35 19.56 -28.35
N ASP A 288 23.23 19.92 -27.70
CA ASP A 288 23.20 20.95 -26.64
C ASP A 288 23.62 20.41 -25.25
N VAL A 289 23.83 19.09 -25.11
CA VAL A 289 24.34 18.46 -23.90
C VAL A 289 25.77 18.00 -24.16
N LEU A 290 26.73 18.53 -23.40
CA LEU A 290 28.12 18.11 -23.47
C LEU A 290 28.28 16.73 -22.82
N PHE A 291 28.35 15.70 -23.66
CA PHE A 291 28.54 14.32 -23.21
C PHE A 291 30.02 13.95 -23.17
N ARG A 292 30.45 13.23 -22.12
CA ARG A 292 31.60 12.33 -22.23
C ARG A 292 31.26 11.03 -22.97
N LEU A 293 29.97 10.71 -23.06
CA LEU A 293 29.44 9.52 -23.72
C LEU A 293 29.19 9.77 -25.21
N LYS A 294 29.57 8.84 -26.09
CA LYS A 294 29.17 8.91 -27.50
C LYS A 294 27.69 8.52 -27.61
N GLU A 295 26.97 8.99 -28.62
CA GLU A 295 25.54 8.67 -28.81
C GLU A 295 25.27 7.15 -28.80
N LYS A 296 26.14 6.38 -29.46
CA LYS A 296 26.09 4.91 -29.49
C LYS A 296 26.18 4.25 -28.10
N ASP A 297 26.74 4.95 -27.12
CA ASP A 297 27.02 4.45 -25.77
C ASP A 297 25.88 4.79 -24.79
N ILE A 298 24.96 5.69 -25.15
CA ILE A 298 23.85 6.14 -24.28
C ILE A 298 22.99 4.97 -23.81
N LYS A 299 22.70 4.00 -24.70
CA LYS A 299 21.90 2.82 -24.36
C LYS A 299 22.60 1.97 -23.29
N ALA A 300 23.88 1.67 -23.50
CA ALA A 300 24.67 0.87 -22.57
C ALA A 300 24.87 1.58 -21.23
N ALA A 301 25.11 2.89 -21.25
CA ALA A 301 25.18 3.71 -20.04
C ALA A 301 23.83 3.74 -19.29
N THR A 302 22.70 3.78 -20.01
CA THR A 302 21.37 3.70 -19.39
C THR A 302 21.13 2.34 -18.74
N GLU A 303 21.55 1.24 -19.38
CA GLU A 303 21.46 -0.11 -18.83
C GLU A 303 22.35 -0.27 -17.59
N PHE A 304 23.56 0.28 -17.61
CA PHE A 304 24.44 0.34 -16.45
C PHE A 304 23.81 1.12 -15.29
N VAL A 305 23.31 2.35 -15.54
CA VAL A 305 22.61 3.14 -14.52
C VAL A 305 21.37 2.41 -14.01
N CYS A 306 20.65 1.67 -14.87
CA CYS A 306 19.56 0.81 -14.43
C CYS A 306 20.03 -0.23 -13.40
N GLU A 307 21.06 -0.99 -13.73
CA GLU A 307 21.60 -2.02 -12.86
C GLU A 307 22.08 -1.44 -11.52
N GLN A 308 22.90 -0.39 -11.56
CA GLN A 308 23.42 0.25 -10.36
C GLN A 308 22.30 0.89 -9.53
N GLY A 309 21.27 1.45 -10.17
CA GLY A 309 20.09 1.97 -9.49
C GLY A 309 19.33 0.89 -8.72
N TRP A 310 19.11 -0.28 -9.32
CA TRP A 310 18.45 -1.39 -8.63
C TRP A 310 19.30 -1.95 -7.48
N ARG A 311 20.62 -2.10 -7.67
CA ARG A 311 21.57 -2.46 -6.61
C ARG A 311 21.52 -1.45 -5.46
N ARG A 312 21.52 -0.16 -5.78
CA ARG A 312 21.46 0.92 -4.78
C ARG A 312 20.19 0.87 -3.95
N LEU A 313 19.05 0.67 -4.59
CA LEU A 313 17.75 0.52 -3.92
C LEU A 313 17.73 -0.67 -2.95
N HIS A 314 18.47 -1.73 -3.26
CA HIS A 314 18.63 -2.91 -2.39
C HIS A 314 19.84 -2.81 -1.45
N ARG A 315 20.47 -1.63 -1.34
CA ARG A 315 21.67 -1.38 -0.53
C ARG A 315 22.83 -2.34 -0.83
N MET A 316 22.88 -2.87 -2.05
CA MET A 316 23.99 -3.68 -2.53
C MET A 316 25.17 -2.79 -2.93
N GLN A 317 26.36 -3.38 -3.02
CA GLN A 317 27.52 -2.69 -3.58
C GLN A 317 27.21 -2.24 -5.02
N CYS A 318 27.43 -0.96 -5.27
CA CYS A 318 27.25 -0.33 -6.57
C CYS A 318 28.62 0.06 -7.13
N GLU A 319 28.74 0.02 -8.45
CA GLU A 319 29.85 0.60 -9.17
C GLU A 319 29.57 2.07 -9.45
N SER A 320 30.57 2.92 -9.23
CA SER A 320 30.48 4.37 -9.47
C SER A 320 31.07 4.80 -10.82
N GLU A 321 31.64 3.85 -11.57
CA GLU A 321 32.36 4.10 -12.81
C GLU A 321 31.92 3.14 -13.90
N TRP A 322 31.76 3.66 -15.12
CA TRP A 322 31.48 2.88 -16.31
C TRP A 322 32.59 3.11 -17.33
N HIS A 323 33.35 2.06 -17.67
CA HIS A 323 34.55 2.16 -18.52
C HIS A 323 35.57 3.22 -18.05
N GLY A 324 35.74 3.35 -16.73
CA GLY A 324 36.64 4.35 -16.13
C GLY A 324 36.09 5.78 -16.12
N ILE A 325 34.84 5.99 -16.55
CA ILE A 325 34.15 7.28 -16.47
C ILE A 325 33.27 7.29 -15.21
N PRO A 326 33.53 8.18 -14.24
CA PRO A 326 32.68 8.35 -13.07
C PRO A 326 31.25 8.76 -13.45
N LEU A 327 30.25 8.28 -12.70
CA LEU A 327 28.83 8.59 -12.95
C LEU A 327 28.53 10.10 -12.99
N ASN A 328 29.07 10.88 -12.05
CA ASN A 328 28.96 12.35 -12.04
C ASN A 328 29.65 13.04 -13.22
N GLU A 329 30.50 12.35 -13.96
CA GLU A 329 31.22 12.86 -15.13
C GLU A 329 30.61 12.41 -16.47
N PHE A 330 29.49 11.70 -16.44
CA PHE A 330 28.76 11.34 -17.67
C PHE A 330 28.37 12.58 -18.48
N PHE A 331 28.07 13.68 -17.77
CA PHE A 331 27.71 14.97 -18.31
C PHE A 331 28.68 16.02 -17.77
N THR A 332 29.36 16.75 -18.63
CA THR A 332 30.27 17.82 -18.22
C THR A 332 29.65 19.16 -18.59
N GLY A 333 29.80 20.18 -17.73
CA GLY A 333 29.53 21.58 -18.13
C GLY A 333 30.60 22.16 -19.03
N ASN A 334 31.75 21.48 -19.14
CA ASN A 334 32.89 21.89 -19.94
C ASN A 334 32.94 21.06 -21.23
N PRO A 335 33.25 21.66 -22.39
CA PRO A 335 33.51 20.93 -23.61
C PRO A 335 34.56 19.86 -23.34
N LEU A 336 34.37 18.65 -23.88
CA LEU A 336 35.46 17.70 -23.99
C LEU A 336 36.60 18.42 -24.71
N GLU A 337 37.71 18.69 -24.02
CA GLU A 337 38.92 19.10 -24.70
C GLU A 337 39.22 17.99 -25.71
N SER A 338 39.14 18.33 -26.99
CA SER A 338 39.40 17.40 -28.08
C SER A 338 40.77 16.79 -27.82
N GLU A 339 40.81 15.50 -27.47
CA GLU A 339 42.05 14.73 -27.47
C GLU A 339 42.66 14.89 -28.87
N ILE A 340 43.80 15.59 -28.92
CA ILE A 340 44.63 15.77 -30.12
C ILE A 340 45.41 14.48 -30.37
#